data_AF-A0A7W1FPY8-F1
#
_entry.id   AF-A0A7W1FPY8-F1
#
_cell.length_a   1.000
_cell.length_b   1.000
_cell.length_c   1.000
_cell.angle_alpha   90.00
_cell.angle_beta   90.00
_cell.angle_gamma   90.00
#
_symmetry.space_group_name_H-M   'P 1'
#
loop_
_entity.id
_entity.type
_entity.pdbx_description
1 polymer ?
#
loop_
_entity_poly.entity_id
_entity_poly.type
_entity_poly.pdbx_seq_one_letter_code
_entity_poly.pdbx_strand_id
1 'polypeptide(L)'
;MRKIILSVSVASVLVFIGCDERQSMKVTQDKQGHAYMPEGASPGVKNNIPVAGEGEIYYTTGPKDTLTLVAKKFNTTLSWLIKRNDLKDAEKFKDGVPPGTNLIVPDPNAKR
;
A
#
# COMPACT_ATOMS: atom_id res chain seq x y z
N MET A 1 23.56 42.16 50.04
CA MET A 1 24.84 41.98 50.77
C MET A 1 25.68 40.92 50.08
N ARG A 2 26.84 41.34 49.55
CA ARG A 2 28.10 40.61 49.28
C ARG A 2 28.04 39.09 49.01
N LYS A 3 28.39 38.67 47.79
CA LYS A 3 29.47 37.68 47.57
C LYS A 3 30.26 38.05 46.32
N ILE A 4 31.57 37.90 46.46
CA ILE A 4 32.65 38.50 45.67
C ILE A 4 33.15 37.45 44.67
N ILE A 5 33.26 37.87 43.41
CA ILE A 5 34.29 37.60 42.38
C ILE A 5 35.19 36.36 42.61
N LEU A 6 35.30 35.48 41.60
CA LEU A 6 36.56 35.01 40.99
C LEU A 6 36.41 33.63 40.33
N SER A 7 36.32 33.61 39.00
CA SER A 7 36.95 32.55 38.20
C SER A 7 37.10 33.05 36.76
N VAL A 8 38.08 33.93 36.59
CA VAL A 8 38.64 34.23 35.26
C VAL A 8 39.40 32.99 34.84
N SER A 9 38.84 32.20 33.94
CA SER A 9 39.59 31.18 33.19
C SER A 9 39.70 31.67 31.75
N VAL A 10 40.83 32.30 31.48
CA VAL A 10 41.27 32.74 30.15
C VAL A 10 41.74 31.50 29.39
N ALA A 11 40.99 31.15 28.36
CA ALA A 11 41.52 30.51 27.16
C ALA A 11 40.65 31.07 26.02
N SER A 12 41.09 32.15 25.36
CA SER A 12 41.94 32.04 24.16
C SER A 12 41.22 31.15 23.15
N VAL A 13 40.71 31.66 22.03
CA VAL A 13 41.51 31.78 20.81
C VAL A 13 40.50 32.01 19.66
N LEU A 14 40.69 33.09 18.88
CA LEU A 14 40.41 33.16 17.42
C LEU A 14 38.92 33.15 16.99
N VAL A 15 38.48 33.68 15.86
CA VAL A 15 39.08 34.25 14.65
C VAL A 15 37.90 34.97 13.95
N PHE A 16 38.16 36.18 13.47
CA PHE A 16 37.70 36.78 12.21
C PHE A 16 36.27 36.55 11.68
N ILE A 17 35.69 37.69 11.25
CA ILE A 17 35.11 37.93 9.92
C ILE A 17 33.91 37.07 9.54
N GLY A 18 32.82 37.78 9.23
CA GLY A 18 31.53 37.18 8.93
C GLY A 18 31.53 36.17 7.80
N CYS A 19 30.54 35.29 7.88
CA CYS A 19 29.80 34.80 6.73
C CYS A 19 28.32 34.88 7.13
N ASP A 20 27.58 35.74 6.44
CA ASP A 20 26.13 35.63 6.30
C ASP A 20 25.85 34.31 5.59
N GLU A 21 25.62 33.24 6.35
CA GLU A 21 25.18 31.98 5.76
C GLU A 21 23.66 32.02 5.63
N ARG A 22 23.20 32.51 4.47
CA ARG A 22 21.84 32.32 3.99
C ARG A 22 21.54 30.82 3.99
N GLN A 23 20.94 30.31 5.06
CA GLN A 23 20.21 29.05 4.94
C GLN A 23 18.87 29.34 4.27
N SER A 24 18.93 29.40 2.94
CA SER A 24 17.84 29.06 2.04
C SER A 24 17.39 27.64 2.39
N MET A 25 16.54 27.52 3.41
CA MET A 25 15.96 26.23 3.76
C MET A 25 14.77 26.00 2.85
N LYS A 26 15.08 25.34 1.72
CA LYS A 26 14.27 24.30 1.10
C LYS A 26 12.78 24.66 1.00
N VAL A 27 12.39 25.13 -0.19
CA VAL A 27 11.05 24.84 -0.71
C VAL A 27 10.84 23.35 -0.49
N THR A 28 10.01 22.98 0.47
CA THR A 28 9.57 21.60 0.59
C THR A 28 8.95 21.28 -0.75
N GLN A 29 9.56 20.34 -1.47
CA GLN A 29 8.97 19.80 -2.68
C GLN A 29 7.53 19.48 -2.34
N ASP A 30 6.62 20.27 -2.90
CA ASP A 30 5.23 19.92 -2.92
C ASP A 30 5.23 18.52 -3.51
N LYS A 31 4.75 17.55 -2.73
CA LYS A 31 4.46 16.25 -3.28
C LYS A 31 3.31 16.48 -4.25
N GLN A 32 3.65 16.91 -5.47
CA GLN A 32 2.98 16.58 -6.72
C GLN A 32 2.96 15.05 -6.80
N GLY A 33 2.17 14.45 -5.91
CA GLY A 33 1.92 13.03 -5.78
C GLY A 33 0.58 12.65 -6.40
N HIS A 34 -0.03 13.56 -7.14
CA HIS A 34 -1.14 13.25 -8.03
C HIS A 34 -0.75 13.69 -9.44
N ALA A 35 0.36 13.12 -9.92
CA ALA A 35 0.56 13.02 -11.35
C ALA A 35 -0.66 12.29 -11.91
N TYR A 36 -1.44 12.99 -12.71
CA TYR A 36 -2.45 12.43 -13.59
C TYR A 36 -1.86 11.18 -14.27
N MET A 37 -2.38 10.00 -13.95
CA MET A 37 -2.01 8.78 -14.66
C MET A 37 -2.85 8.74 -15.94
N PRO A 38 -2.24 8.81 -17.13
CA PRO A 38 -2.95 8.42 -18.34
C PRO A 38 -3.28 6.93 -18.23
N GLU A 39 -4.51 6.56 -18.59
CA GLU A 39 -4.91 5.17 -18.77
C GLU A 39 -3.90 4.47 -19.68
N GLY A 40 -3.19 3.46 -19.15
CA GLY A 40 -2.29 2.60 -19.91
C GLY A 40 -0.79 2.65 -19.57
N ALA A 41 -0.32 3.47 -18.62
CA ALA A 41 1.09 3.48 -18.24
C ALA A 41 1.36 2.74 -16.91
N SER A 42 1.51 1.41 -16.96
CA SER A 42 2.11 0.64 -15.86
C SER A 42 3.53 0.21 -16.25
N PRO A 43 4.59 0.80 -15.67
CA PRO A 43 5.96 0.41 -15.97
C PRO A 43 6.25 -0.96 -15.35
N GLY A 44 6.19 -2.00 -16.17
CA GLY A 44 7.18 -3.09 -16.21
C GLY A 44 7.39 -3.96 -14.97
N VAL A 45 6.61 -3.85 -13.91
CA VAL A 45 6.64 -4.84 -12.83
C VAL A 45 5.69 -5.98 -13.21
N LYS A 46 6.24 -7.10 -13.68
CA LYS A 46 5.50 -8.36 -13.87
C LYS A 46 5.19 -8.95 -12.50
N ASN A 47 4.44 -8.23 -11.68
CA ASN A 47 3.84 -8.80 -10.49
C ASN A 47 2.68 -9.65 -10.97
N ASN A 48 2.77 -10.97 -10.79
CA ASN A 48 1.75 -11.96 -11.14
C ASN A 48 0.49 -11.82 -10.24
N ILE A 49 0.20 -10.63 -9.74
CA ILE A 49 -0.91 -10.37 -8.84
C ILE A 49 -2.18 -10.50 -9.68
N PRO A 50 -3.13 -11.37 -9.28
CA PRO A 50 -4.43 -11.43 -9.92
C PRO A 50 -5.10 -10.06 -9.81
N VAL A 51 -5.39 -9.44 -10.95
CA VAL A 51 -6.20 -8.21 -11.04
C VAL A 51 -7.51 -8.57 -11.74
N ALA A 52 -8.64 -8.09 -11.23
CA ALA A 52 -9.95 -8.29 -11.85
C ALA A 52 -9.98 -7.64 -13.24
N GLY A 53 -10.39 -8.42 -14.24
CA GLY A 53 -10.53 -7.98 -15.62
C GLY A 53 -11.93 -7.44 -15.94
N GLU A 54 -12.18 -7.17 -17.22
CA GLU A 54 -13.51 -6.81 -17.71
C GLU A 54 -14.50 -7.95 -17.46
N GLY A 55 -15.59 -7.67 -16.77
CA GLY A 55 -16.58 -8.68 -16.35
C GLY A 55 -16.21 -9.45 -15.08
N GLU A 56 -15.28 -8.97 -14.29
CA GLU A 56 -14.94 -9.50 -12.97
C GLU A 56 -15.00 -8.41 -11.90
N ILE A 57 -15.31 -8.81 -10.67
CA ILE A 57 -15.37 -7.92 -9.51
C ILE A 57 -14.60 -8.50 -8.33
N TYR A 58 -14.20 -7.63 -7.41
CA TYR A 58 -13.68 -8.05 -6.11
C TYR A 58 -14.83 -8.35 -5.15
N TYR A 59 -14.76 -9.50 -4.51
CA TYR A 59 -15.66 -9.94 -3.46
C TYR A 59 -14.88 -10.16 -2.17
N THR A 60 -15.26 -9.43 -1.12
CA THR A 60 -14.70 -9.63 0.23
C THR A 60 -15.52 -10.68 0.97
N THR A 61 -14.86 -11.75 1.43
CA THR A 61 -15.51 -12.86 2.13
C THR A 61 -15.93 -12.49 3.55
N GLY A 62 -17.08 -13.02 3.99
CA GLY A 62 -17.55 -12.96 5.37
C GLY A 62 -17.10 -14.15 6.23
N PRO A 63 -17.35 -14.11 7.55
CA PRO A 63 -16.88 -15.13 8.51
C PRO A 63 -17.54 -16.51 8.37
N LYS A 64 -18.55 -16.65 7.51
CA LYS A 64 -19.22 -17.92 7.19
C LYS A 64 -19.14 -18.27 5.71
N ASP A 65 -18.36 -17.53 4.93
CA ASP A 65 -18.20 -17.79 3.50
C ASP A 65 -17.20 -18.93 3.28
N THR A 66 -17.59 -19.86 2.41
CA THR A 66 -16.71 -20.90 1.91
C THR A 66 -16.53 -20.71 0.40
N LEU A 67 -15.42 -21.22 -0.17
CA LEU A 67 -15.20 -21.12 -1.62
C LEU A 67 -16.37 -21.74 -2.41
N THR A 68 -16.99 -22.80 -1.89
CA THR A 68 -18.15 -23.45 -2.50
C THR A 68 -19.40 -22.56 -2.49
N LEU A 69 -19.66 -21.85 -1.39
CA LEU A 69 -20.79 -20.91 -1.30
C LEU A 69 -20.60 -19.71 -2.21
N VAL A 70 -19.39 -19.15 -2.24
CA VAL A 70 -19.02 -18.05 -3.15
C VAL A 70 -19.17 -18.49 -4.61
N ALA A 71 -18.66 -19.66 -4.97
CA ALA A 71 -18.79 -20.19 -6.31
C ALA A 71 -20.26 -20.33 -6.74
N LYS A 72 -21.12 -20.87 -5.87
CA LYS A 72 -22.57 -20.95 -6.11
C LYS A 72 -23.22 -19.58 -6.26
N LYS A 73 -22.87 -18.63 -5.39
CA LYS A 73 -23.41 -17.26 -5.40
C LYS A 73 -23.15 -16.54 -6.72
N PHE A 74 -21.96 -16.73 -7.29
CA PHE A 74 -21.53 -16.11 -8.55
C PHE A 74 -21.69 -17.03 -9.76
N ASN A 75 -22.44 -18.14 -9.62
CA ASN A 75 -22.67 -19.13 -10.67
C ASN A 75 -21.38 -19.56 -11.41
N THR A 76 -20.32 -19.80 -10.65
CA THR A 76 -19.01 -20.26 -11.15
C THR A 76 -18.63 -21.59 -10.50
N THR A 77 -17.50 -22.15 -10.91
CA THR A 77 -16.99 -23.41 -10.37
C THR A 77 -15.87 -23.19 -9.36
N LEU A 78 -15.73 -24.10 -8.41
CA LEU A 78 -14.64 -24.08 -7.43
C LEU A 78 -13.27 -24.10 -8.11
N SER A 79 -13.11 -24.92 -9.16
CA SER A 79 -11.86 -25.02 -9.93
C SER A 79 -11.52 -23.70 -10.62
N TRP A 80 -12.51 -23.01 -11.21
CA TRP A 80 -12.30 -21.69 -11.80
C TRP A 80 -11.86 -20.68 -10.74
N LEU A 81 -12.53 -20.65 -9.58
CA LEU A 81 -12.24 -19.70 -8.50
C LEU A 81 -10.82 -19.88 -7.97
N ILE A 82 -10.40 -21.14 -7.75
CA ILE A 82 -9.05 -21.50 -7.31
C ILE A 82 -8.00 -21.05 -8.33
N LYS A 83 -8.21 -21.39 -9.61
CA LYS A 83 -7.27 -21.05 -10.68
C LYS A 83 -7.17 -19.54 -10.88
N ARG A 84 -8.29 -18.82 -10.81
CA ARG A 84 -8.33 -17.38 -11.06
C ARG A 84 -7.62 -16.58 -9.98
N ASN A 85 -7.74 -17.02 -8.73
CA ASN A 85 -7.19 -16.36 -7.54
C ASN A 85 -5.84 -16.94 -7.09
N ASP A 86 -5.23 -17.81 -7.90
CA ASP A 86 -3.98 -18.54 -7.57
C ASP A 86 -4.00 -19.20 -6.17
N LEU A 87 -5.15 -19.76 -5.79
CA LEU A 87 -5.33 -20.41 -4.48
C LEU A 87 -4.72 -21.81 -4.47
N LYS A 88 -3.38 -21.89 -4.53
CA LYS A 88 -2.64 -23.17 -4.53
C LYS A 88 -2.94 -24.04 -3.31
N ASP A 89 -3.25 -23.39 -2.19
CA ASP A 89 -3.64 -24.02 -0.93
C ASP A 89 -5.16 -24.09 -0.76
N ALA A 90 -5.91 -24.38 -1.83
CA ALA A 90 -7.37 -24.54 -1.76
C ALA A 90 -7.82 -25.49 -0.62
N GLU A 91 -6.99 -26.48 -0.30
CA GLU A 91 -7.24 -27.42 0.78
C GLU A 91 -7.26 -26.78 2.17
N LYS A 92 -6.52 -25.69 2.39
CA LYS A 92 -6.54 -24.94 3.67
C LYS A 92 -7.86 -24.20 3.87
N PHE A 93 -8.62 -23.98 2.81
CA PHE A 93 -9.93 -23.31 2.85
C PHE A 93 -11.10 -24.30 2.94
N LYS A 94 -10.84 -25.60 3.22
CA LYS A 94 -11.87 -26.63 3.41
C LYS A 94 -12.82 -26.28 4.58
N ASP A 95 -12.28 -25.71 5.64
CA ASP A 95 -13.04 -25.30 6.83
C ASP A 95 -13.72 -23.92 6.68
N GLY A 96 -13.39 -23.18 5.63
CA GLY A 96 -13.90 -21.85 5.35
C GLY A 96 -12.82 -20.92 4.79
N VAL A 97 -13.25 -19.84 4.14
CA VAL A 97 -12.32 -18.78 3.73
C VAL A 97 -12.21 -17.78 4.88
N PRO A 98 -11.00 -17.37 5.28
CA PRO A 98 -10.84 -16.30 6.27
C PRO A 98 -11.68 -15.07 5.89
N PRO A 99 -12.39 -14.46 6.84
CA PRO A 99 -13.11 -13.22 6.57
C PRO A 99 -12.16 -12.11 6.14
N GLY A 100 -12.62 -11.23 5.25
CA GLY A 100 -11.80 -10.13 4.72
C GLY A 100 -10.90 -10.54 3.55
N THR A 101 -11.01 -11.77 3.05
CA THR A 101 -10.26 -12.20 1.86
C THR A 101 -10.90 -11.59 0.62
N ASN A 102 -10.12 -10.88 -0.19
CA ASN A 102 -10.57 -10.35 -1.47
C ASN A 102 -10.38 -11.39 -2.57
N LEU A 103 -11.48 -11.89 -3.11
CA LEU A 103 -11.52 -12.85 -4.20
C LEU A 103 -11.99 -12.14 -5.47
N ILE A 104 -11.37 -12.46 -6.59
CA ILE A 104 -11.85 -12.13 -7.93
C ILE A 104 -12.93 -13.15 -8.31
N VAL A 105 -14.12 -12.65 -8.60
CA VAL A 105 -15.29 -13.42 -9.01
C VAL A 105 -15.85 -12.82 -10.29
N PRO A 106 -16.55 -13.60 -11.14
CA PRO A 106 -17.22 -13.04 -12.31
C PRO A 106 -18.32 -12.07 -11.87
N ASP A 107 -18.46 -10.97 -12.60
CA ASP A 107 -19.56 -10.04 -12.43
C ASP A 107 -20.84 -10.67 -12.98
N PRO A 108 -21.85 -10.94 -12.14
CA PRO A 108 -23.11 -11.50 -12.62
C PRO A 108 -23.90 -10.51 -13.51
N ASN A 109 -23.57 -9.22 -13.51
CA ASN A 109 -24.24 -8.19 -14.28
C ASN A 109 -23.46 -7.77 -15.54
N ALA A 110 -22.22 -8.24 -15.72
CA ALA A 110 -21.49 -7.98 -16.93
C ALA A 110 -22.22 -8.64 -18.11
N LYS A 111 -22.56 -7.84 -19.12
CA LYS A 111 -23.16 -8.34 -20.36
C LYS A 111 -22.22 -9.39 -20.94
N ARG A 112 -22.72 -10.61 -21.09
CA ARG A 112 -22.06 -11.67 -21.87
C ARG A 112 -22.13 -11.39 -23.36
#